data_AF-A0A8T4BEW7-F1
#
_entry.id   AF-A0A8T4BEW7-F1
#
_cell.length_a   1.000
_cell.length_b   1.000
_cell.length_c   1.000
_cell.angle_alpha   90.00
_cell.angle_beta   90.00
_cell.angle_gamma   90.00
#
_symmetry.space_group_name_H-M   'P 1'
#
loop_
_entity.id
_entity.type
_entity.pdbx_description
1 polymer ?
#
loop_
_entity_poly.entity_id
_entity_poly.type
_entity_poly.pdbx_seq_one_letter_code
_entity_poly.pdbx_strand_id
1 'polypeptide(L)' 'MGFCINCGQQHHDGTRFCRFCGNQQPGEPLLQRLRIEAQQIHAIRLQMQTQQQGNSYQQRRW' A
#
# COMPACT_ATOMS: atom_id res chain seq x y z
N MET A 1 3.46 -9.91 -9.68
CA MET A 1 4.84 -9.61 -10.08
C MET A 1 5.34 -8.52 -9.15
N GLY A 2 6.54 -8.68 -8.60
CA GLY A 2 7.12 -7.76 -7.61
C GLY A 2 8.31 -6.99 -8.19
N PHE A 3 8.63 -5.85 -7.56
CA PHE A 3 9.83 -5.08 -7.88
C PHE A 3 10.82 -5.16 -6.71
N CYS A 4 12.11 -5.21 -7.03
CA CYS A 4 13.14 -5.20 -6.00
C CYS A 4 13.13 -3.87 -5.24
N ILE A 5 13.04 -3.93 -3.91
CA ILE A 5 13.04 -2.73 -3.05
C ILE A 5 14.36 -1.93 -3.09
N ASN A 6 15.43 -2.52 -3.64
CA ASN A 6 16.75 -1.89 -3.72
C ASN A 6 17.06 -1.40 -5.14
N CYS A 7 16.94 -2.26 -6.17
CA CYS A 7 17.33 -1.92 -7.53
C CYS A 7 16.17 -1.68 -8.50
N GLY A 8 14.92 -1.81 -8.05
CA GLY A 8 13.72 -1.54 -8.88
C GLY A 8 13.49 -2.52 -10.03
N GLN A 9 14.31 -3.56 -10.17
CA GLN A 9 14.14 -4.56 -11.23
C GLN A 9 12.93 -5.45 -10.96
N GLN A 10 12.28 -5.89 -12.04
CA GLN A 10 11.12 -6.76 -11.96
C GLN A 10 11.53 -8.21 -11.68
N HIS A 11 10.80 -8.86 -10.78
CA HIS A 11 10.99 -10.25 -10.39
C HIS A 11 9.65 -10.98 -10.24
N HIS A 12 9.71 -12.30 -10.27
CA HIS A 12 8.57 -13.15 -9.93
C HIS A 12 8.21 -12.99 -8.44
N ASP A 13 6.92 -13.13 -8.12
CA ASP A 13 6.47 -13.10 -6.73
C ASP A 13 7.10 -14.25 -5.93
N GLY A 14 7.42 -14.00 -4.67
CA GLY A 14 8.04 -14.99 -3.78
C GLY A 14 9.56 -15.16 -3.93
N THR A 15 10.22 -14.38 -4.80
CA THR A 15 11.68 -14.43 -4.94
C THR A 15 12.36 -13.92 -3.67
N ARG A 16 13.14 -14.75 -2.97
CA ARG A 16 13.84 -14.35 -1.73
C ARG A 16 15.06 -13.46 -1.95
N PHE A 17 15.68 -13.52 -3.12
CA PHE A 17 16.88 -12.74 -3.46
C PHE A 17 16.76 -12.14 -4.84
N CYS A 18 17.10 -10.86 -4.99
CA CYS A 18 17.13 -10.22 -6.30
C CYS A 18 18.24 -10.82 -7.16
N ARG A 19 17.90 -11.39 -8.33
CA ARG A 19 18.88 -11.92 -9.29
C ARG A 19 19.77 -10.85 -9.96
N PHE A 20 19.41 -9.56 -9.84
CA PHE A 20 20.19 -8.47 -10.44
C PHE A 20 21.13 -7.78 -9.44
N CYS A 21 20.69 -7.52 -8.21
CA CYS A 21 21.48 -6.81 -7.20
C CYS A 21 21.85 -7.65 -5.97
N GLY A 22 21.42 -8.92 -5.89
CA GLY A 22 21.76 -9.84 -4.79
C GLY A 22 21.02 -9.57 -3.47
N ASN A 23 20.32 -8.44 -3.33
CA ASN A 23 19.64 -8.09 -2.08
C ASN A 23 18.49 -9.04 -1.76
N GLN A 24 18.40 -9.39 -0.47
CA GLN A 24 17.29 -10.16 0.05
C GLN A 24 15.99 -9.38 -0.07
N GLN A 25 14.95 -10.03 -0.60
CA GLN A 25 13.62 -9.47 -0.70
C GLN A 25 12.82 -9.80 0.57
N PRO A 26 11.90 -8.91 0.96
CA PRO A 26 11.01 -9.17 2.07
C PRO A 26 10.20 -10.45 1.82
N GLY A 27 10.14 -11.33 2.81
CA GLY A 27 9.41 -12.58 2.70
C GLY A 27 7.88 -12.40 2.63
N GLU A 28 7.20 -13.45 2.21
CA GLU A 28 5.73 -13.56 2.15
C GLU A 28 4.99 -12.99 3.36
N PRO A 29 5.34 -13.32 4.63
CA PRO A 29 4.58 -12.85 5.79
C PRO A 29 4.68 -11.33 5.99
N LEU A 30 5.83 -10.72 5.68
CA LEU A 30 6.00 -9.28 5.77
C LEU A 30 5.20 -8.58 4.66
N LEU A 31 5.28 -9.09 3.43
CA LEU A 31 4.51 -8.57 2.30
C LEU A 31 3.01 -8.63 2.57
N GLN A 32 2.52 -9.70 3.19
CA GLN A 32 1.11 -9.82 3.55
C GLN A 32 0.68 -8.76 4.57
N ARG A 33 1.49 -8.51 5.60
CA ARG A 33 1.21 -7.44 6.58
C ARG A 33 1.16 -6.07 5.92
N LEU A 34 2.13 -5.76 5.06
CA LEU A 34 2.18 -4.48 4.34
C LEU A 34 0.95 -4.27 3.43
N ARG A 35 0.44 -5.34 2.81
CA ARG A 35 -0.79 -5.27 2.00
C ARG A 35 -2.01 -4.95 2.86
N ILE A 36 -2.14 -5.58 4.02
CA ILE A 36 -3.25 -5.32 4.96
C ILE A 36 -3.19 -3.86 5.44
N GLU A 37 -2.00 -3.40 5.82
CA GLU A 37 -1.78 -2.02 6.27
C GLU A 37 -2.15 -1.01 5.16
N ALA A 38 -1.68 -1.22 3.93
CA ALA A 38 -2.01 -0.36 2.79
C ALA A 38 -3.52 -0.30 2.52
N GLN A 39 -4.23 -1.43 2.65
CA GLN A 39 -5.69 -1.47 2.51
C GLN A 39 -6.40 -0.67 3.61
N GLN A 40 -5.95 -0.80 4.87
CA GLN A 40 -6.52 -0.05 5.98
C GLN A 40 -6.33 1.46 5.80
N ILE A 41 -5.13 1.90 5.43
CA ILE A 41 -4.83 3.32 5.18
C ILE A 41 -5.73 3.88 4.07
N HIS A 42 -5.91 3.12 2.98
CA HIS A 42 -6.78 3.53 1.88
C HIS A 42 -8.25 3.66 2.32
N ALA A 43 -8.76 2.69 3.09
CA ALA A 43 -10.13 2.72 3.60
C ALA A 43 -10.38 3.93 4.52
N ILE A 44 -9.45 4.21 5.43
CA ILE A 44 -9.52 5.37 6.33
C ILE A 44 -9.56 6.67 5.51
N ARG A 45 -8.66 6.82 4.53
CA ARG A 45 -8.62 8.00 3.66
C ARG A 45 -9.94 8.20 2.91
N LEU A 46 -10.54 7.13 2.39
CA LEU A 46 -11.82 7.19 1.68
C LEU A 46 -12.97 7.63 2.62
N GLN A 47 -13.04 7.06 3.83
CA GLN A 47 -14.05 7.43 4.83
C GLN A 47 -13.92 8.91 5.23
N MET A 48 -12.70 9.39 5.49
CA MET A 48 -12.45 10.80 5.81
C MET A 48 -12.93 11.74 4.69
N GLN A 49 -12.69 11.38 3.44
CA GLN A 49 -13.14 12.18 2.29
C GLN A 49 -14.67 12.26 2.20
N THR A 50 -15.38 11.15 2.46
CA THR A 50 -16.86 11.14 2.46
C THR A 50 -17.45 11.96 3.61
N GLN A 51 -16.85 11.92 4.80
CA GLN A 51 -17.33 12.67 5.97
C GLN A 51 -17.14 14.19 5.78
N GLN A 52 -16.03 14.62 5.20
CA GLN A 52 -15.74 16.04 5.00
C GLN A 52 -16.70 16.68 3.99
N GLN A 53 -17.10 15.95 2.94
CA GLN A 53 -18.12 16.42 2.00
C GLN A 53 -19.49 16.54 2.66
N GLY A 54 -19.95 15.53 3.42
CA GLY A 54 -21.25 15.57 4.11
C GLY A 54 -21.41 16.75 5.09
N ASN A 55 -20.34 17.10 5.82
CA ASN A 55 -20.36 18.20 6.79
C ASN A 55 -20.48 19.59 6.10
N SER A 56 -19.87 19.76 4.91
CA SER A 56 -19.95 21.01 4.15
C SER A 56 -21.36 21.36 3.63
N TYR A 57 -22.21 20.35 3.36
CA TYR A 57 -23.60 20.57 2.96
C TYR A 57 -24.51 20.93 4.15
N GLN A 58 -24.19 20.43 5.36
CA GLN A 58 -24.92 20.79 6.57
C GLN A 58 -24.56 22.20 7.06
N GLN A 59 -23.31 22.64 6.92
CA GLN A 59 -22.89 23.98 7.36
C GLN A 59 -23.36 25.13 6.47
N ARG A 60 -23.80 24.88 5.23
CA ARG A 60 -24.39 25.90 4.34
C ARG A 60 -25.92 25.98 4.42
N ARG A 61 -26.53 25.42 5.45
CA ARG A 61 -27.97 25.48 5.71
C ARG A 61 -28.26 26.52 6.79
N TRP A 62 -27.99 27.80 6.50
CA TRP A 62 -28.46 28.98 7.22
C TRP A 62 -28.66 30.11 6.21
#